data_AF-K9TTK8-F1
#
_entry.id   AF-K9TTK8-F1
#
_cell.length_a   1.000
_cell.length_b   1.000
_cell.length_c   1.000
_cell.angle_alpha   90.00
_cell.angle_beta   90.00
_cell.angle_gamma   90.00
#
_symmetry.space_group_name_H-M   'P 1'
#
loop_
_entity.id
_entity.type
_entity.pdbx_description
1 polymer ?
#
loop_
_entity_poly.entity_id
_entity_poly.type
_entity_poly.pdbx_seq_one_letter_code
_entity_poly.pdbx_strand_id
1 'polypeptide(L)'
;MPHSLIINLVPTSPIYPQFLTGRHLHALFLTLINSVNPELATSLHEQKSEKAFTLSPLQVSHSSQNAGHLLQWQHNKFIPKGMGCWWRVSLLDDELFNNLMQLWLNLNPEQPWHLGSANLQITRILGTPQLTQPWANFCSYGELYEKASDSHRKIDMIFCTPTAFRQGQYDSCLPTRECLFNSLLHRWNKYSQIPLAESLTEYVFPTYVNIHSEIISDKRSKFIGCVGGMGYSILGEASPQIIKDINVLADFALYSGAGRKTPMGMGMIRRLNGA
;
A
#
# COMPACT_ATOMS: atom_id res chain seq x y z
N MET A 1 -8.56 -8.29 -9.92
CA MET A 1 -7.70 -7.25 -10.52
C MET A 1 -7.28 -6.27 -9.45
N PRO A 2 -6.00 -5.87 -9.40
CA PRO A 2 -5.54 -4.92 -8.40
C PRO A 2 -6.00 -3.49 -8.70
N HIS A 3 -6.53 -2.84 -7.67
CA HIS A 3 -6.94 -1.43 -7.68
C HIS A 3 -6.17 -0.67 -6.61
N SER A 4 -5.81 0.58 -6.88
CA SER A 4 -5.23 1.52 -5.91
C SER A 4 -6.07 2.79 -5.96
N LEU A 5 -6.98 2.91 -4.98
CA LEU A 5 -7.99 3.97 -4.92
C LEU A 5 -7.53 5.05 -3.98
N ILE A 6 -7.88 6.29 -4.31
CA ILE A 6 -7.64 7.46 -3.45
C ILE A 6 -8.97 8.06 -3.04
N ILE A 7 -9.25 7.96 -1.75
CA ILE A 7 -10.43 8.49 -1.09
C ILE A 7 -10.07 9.87 -0.54
N ASN A 8 -10.67 10.91 -1.11
CA ASN A 8 -10.57 12.27 -0.60
C ASN A 8 -11.62 12.46 0.49
N LEU A 9 -11.16 12.99 1.61
CA LEU A 9 -11.90 13.10 2.85
C LEU A 9 -11.83 14.52 3.37
N VAL A 10 -12.91 15.00 3.97
CA VAL A 10 -12.91 16.24 4.75
C VAL A 10 -13.46 15.96 6.14
N PRO A 11 -12.68 16.23 7.21
CA PRO A 11 -13.18 16.13 8.57
C PRO A 11 -14.17 17.25 8.88
N THR A 12 -15.33 16.91 9.44
CA THR A 12 -16.32 17.88 9.93
C THR A 12 -16.12 18.23 11.41
N SER A 13 -15.19 17.54 12.08
CA SER A 13 -14.67 17.82 13.42
C SER A 13 -13.17 17.49 13.49
N PRO A 14 -12.39 18.06 14.43
CA PRO A 14 -10.95 17.79 14.53
C PRO A 14 -10.61 16.30 14.71
N ILE A 15 -9.60 15.81 13.99
CA ILE A 15 -9.04 14.46 14.16
C ILE A 15 -7.79 14.56 15.02
N TYR A 16 -7.82 13.99 16.23
CA TYR A 16 -6.67 14.01 17.12
C TYR A 16 -5.61 12.95 16.77
N PRO A 17 -4.32 13.20 17.02
CA PRO A 17 -3.19 12.30 16.71
C PRO A 17 -3.40 10.83 17.08
N GLN A 18 -4.00 10.56 18.25
CA GLN A 18 -4.23 9.18 18.71
C GLN A 18 -5.14 8.35 17.81
N PHE A 19 -5.95 8.99 16.97
CA PHE A 19 -6.87 8.35 16.02
C PHE A 19 -6.32 8.30 14.59
N LEU A 20 -5.15 8.89 14.34
CA LEU A 20 -4.48 8.89 13.03
C LEU A 20 -3.49 7.71 12.88
N THR A 21 -3.68 6.65 13.67
CA THR A 21 -2.84 5.45 13.61
C THR A 21 -3.39 4.43 12.63
N GLY A 22 -2.50 3.58 12.11
CA GLY A 22 -2.87 2.50 11.19
C GLY A 22 -3.99 1.58 11.69
N ARG A 23 -4.09 1.37 13.02
CA ARG A 23 -5.18 0.60 13.62
C ARG A 23 -6.54 1.25 13.39
N HIS A 24 -6.64 2.56 13.57
CA HIS A 24 -7.90 3.28 13.42
C HIS A 24 -8.31 3.38 11.96
N LEU A 25 -7.36 3.55 11.04
CA LEU A 25 -7.64 3.50 9.59
C LEU A 25 -8.05 2.10 9.14
N HIS A 26 -7.43 1.05 9.68
CA HIS A 26 -7.87 -0.32 9.45
C HIS A 26 -9.28 -0.57 9.99
N ALA A 27 -9.61 -0.06 11.18
CA ALA A 27 -10.95 -0.14 11.73
C ALA A 27 -11.97 0.61 10.87
N LEU A 28 -11.65 1.83 10.43
CA LEU A 28 -12.47 2.60 9.49
C LEU A 28 -12.72 1.81 8.21
N PHE A 29 -11.70 1.19 7.63
CA PHE A 29 -11.86 0.35 6.43
C PHE A 29 -12.82 -0.82 6.66
N LEU A 30 -12.69 -1.54 7.78
CA LEU A 30 -13.61 -2.63 8.10
C LEU A 30 -15.03 -2.12 8.36
N THR A 31 -15.21 -0.94 8.96
CA THR A 31 -16.53 -0.31 9.12
C THR A 31 -17.16 0.02 7.77
N LEU A 32 -16.37 0.51 6.81
CA LEU A 32 -16.83 0.74 5.43
C LEU A 32 -17.33 -0.58 4.81
N ILE A 33 -16.51 -1.64 4.84
CA ILE A 33 -16.92 -2.95 4.31
C ILE A 33 -18.15 -3.49 5.03
N ASN A 34 -18.20 -3.41 6.36
CA ASN A 34 -19.29 -3.95 7.17
C ASN A 34 -20.64 -3.28 6.87
N SER A 35 -20.64 -2.01 6.42
CA SER A 35 -21.88 -1.31 6.07
C SER A 35 -22.57 -1.87 4.81
N VAL A 36 -21.83 -2.56 3.95
CA VAL A 36 -22.35 -3.15 2.70
C VAL A 36 -22.32 -4.68 2.73
N ASN A 37 -21.33 -5.28 3.40
CA ASN A 37 -21.15 -6.73 3.48
C ASN A 37 -20.49 -7.12 4.83
N PRO A 38 -21.29 -7.43 5.87
CA PRO A 38 -20.80 -7.84 7.18
C PRO A 38 -19.98 -9.15 7.19
N GLU A 39 -20.34 -10.11 6.33
CA GLU A 39 -19.66 -11.40 6.25
C GLU A 39 -18.22 -11.23 5.73
N LEU A 40 -18.07 -10.43 4.67
CA LEU A 40 -16.76 -10.09 4.12
C LEU A 40 -15.90 -9.32 5.13
N ALA A 41 -16.48 -8.37 5.88
CA ALA A 41 -15.76 -7.64 6.91
C ALA A 41 -15.20 -8.59 7.99
N THR A 42 -15.98 -9.58 8.39
CA THR A 42 -15.59 -10.63 9.36
C THR A 42 -14.46 -11.49 8.79
N SER A 43 -14.61 -11.99 7.57
CA SER A 43 -13.57 -12.79 6.88
C SER A 43 -12.23 -12.02 6.77
N LEU A 44 -12.27 -10.75 6.35
CA LEU A 44 -11.08 -9.90 6.26
C LEU A 44 -10.46 -9.60 7.63
N HIS A 45 -11.26 -9.53 8.69
CA HIS A 45 -10.78 -9.33 10.04
C HIS A 45 -9.99 -10.56 10.52
N GLU A 46 -10.54 -11.76 10.31
CA GLU A 46 -9.97 -13.04 10.74
C GLU A 46 -8.75 -13.48 9.92
N GLN A 47 -8.64 -13.00 8.67
CA GLN A 47 -7.53 -13.34 7.80
C GLN A 47 -6.16 -12.96 8.41
N LYS A 48 -5.35 -13.97 8.73
CA LYS A 48 -4.08 -13.79 9.45
C LYS A 48 -2.89 -13.41 8.55
N SER A 49 -2.88 -13.87 7.29
CA SER A 49 -1.76 -13.66 6.36
C SER A 49 -2.23 -13.20 4.98
N GLU A 50 -1.37 -12.40 4.33
CA GLU A 50 -1.56 -11.84 2.99
C GLU A 50 -2.97 -11.33 2.74
N LYS A 51 -3.41 -10.31 3.49
CA LYS A 51 -4.74 -9.70 3.29
C LYS A 51 -4.88 -9.16 1.87
N ALA A 52 -6.10 -9.25 1.31
CA ALA A 52 -6.40 -8.79 -0.05
C ALA A 52 -6.47 -7.26 -0.19
N PHE A 53 -5.95 -6.49 0.77
CA PHE A 53 -5.96 -5.04 0.74
C PHE A 53 -4.76 -4.43 1.47
N THR A 54 -4.41 -3.20 1.07
CA THR A 54 -3.45 -2.35 1.78
C THR A 54 -4.02 -0.95 1.98
N LEU A 55 -3.60 -0.30 3.06
CA LEU A 55 -4.05 1.04 3.42
C LEU A 55 -2.83 1.95 3.55
N SER A 56 -2.97 3.23 3.20
CA SER A 56 -1.98 4.25 3.57
C SER A 56 -2.28 4.86 4.93
N PRO A 57 -1.32 5.55 5.54
CA PRO A 57 -1.61 6.61 6.48
C PRO A 57 -2.41 7.73 5.80
N LEU A 58 -3.21 8.47 6.56
CA LEU A 58 -3.94 9.63 6.06
C LEU A 58 -2.95 10.73 5.67
N GLN A 59 -3.16 11.38 4.53
CA GLN A 59 -2.33 12.47 4.05
C GLN A 59 -3.12 13.77 4.03
N VAL A 60 -2.45 14.89 4.26
CA VAL A 60 -3.06 16.22 4.32
C VAL A 60 -2.65 17.03 3.09
N SER A 61 -3.61 17.65 2.41
CA SER A 61 -3.38 18.33 1.12
C SER A 61 -2.43 19.54 1.19
N HIS A 62 -2.12 20.06 2.38
CA HIS A 62 -1.17 21.17 2.58
C HIS A 62 0.30 20.74 2.73
N SER A 63 0.63 19.45 2.64
CA SER A 63 2.02 19.01 2.65
C SER A 63 2.73 19.33 1.32
N SER A 64 2.95 20.61 1.07
CA SER A 64 3.90 21.13 0.07
C SER A 64 5.36 20.91 0.50
N GLN A 65 5.59 20.38 1.71
CA GLN A 65 6.92 20.19 2.28
C GLN A 65 7.58 18.85 1.90
N ASN A 66 6.84 17.91 1.32
CA ASN A 66 7.45 16.69 0.78
C ASN A 66 7.56 16.80 -0.74
N ALA A 67 8.56 17.57 -1.20
CA ALA A 67 9.10 17.43 -2.56
C ALA A 67 9.77 16.05 -2.78
N GLY A 68 9.76 15.18 -1.78
CA GLY A 68 10.29 13.81 -1.83
C GLY A 68 9.21 12.75 -2.05
N HIS A 69 9.65 11.55 -2.42
CA HIS A 69 8.77 10.40 -2.65
C HIS A 69 8.15 9.80 -1.37
N LEU A 70 8.43 10.37 -0.19
CA LEU A 70 8.01 9.86 1.11
C LEU A 70 6.64 10.43 1.53
N LEU A 71 5.79 9.56 2.07
CA LEU A 71 4.47 9.94 2.58
C LEU A 71 4.54 10.34 4.05
N GLN A 72 3.54 11.05 4.55
CA GLN A 72 3.43 11.32 5.98
C GLN A 72 2.87 10.09 6.70
N TRP A 73 3.68 9.37 7.46
CA TRP A 73 3.23 8.20 8.24
C TRP A 73 2.87 8.50 9.70
N GLN A 74 3.21 9.69 10.21
CA GLN A 74 2.90 10.13 11.56
C GLN A 74 2.28 11.52 11.57
N HIS A 75 1.31 11.69 12.46
CA HIS A 75 0.63 12.96 12.71
C HIS A 75 0.84 13.34 14.17
N ASN A 76 1.74 14.29 14.42
CA ASN A 76 2.00 14.78 15.77
C ASN A 76 1.05 15.91 16.19
N LYS A 77 0.30 16.46 15.22
CA LYS A 77 -0.71 17.50 15.41
C LYS A 77 -2.06 16.98 14.96
N PHE A 78 -3.12 17.55 15.53
CA PHE A 78 -4.47 17.24 15.09
C PHE A 78 -4.71 17.78 13.67
N ILE A 79 -5.60 17.14 12.93
CA ILE A 79 -6.09 17.62 11.64
C ILE A 79 -7.35 18.46 11.92
N PRO A 80 -7.37 19.77 11.64
CA PRO A 80 -8.53 20.63 11.86
C PRO A 80 -9.73 20.25 11.00
N LYS A 81 -10.93 20.65 11.45
CA LYS A 81 -12.14 20.63 10.64
C LYS A 81 -11.93 21.36 9.31
N GLY A 82 -12.48 20.81 8.23
CA GLY A 82 -12.43 21.41 6.88
C GLY A 82 -11.10 21.15 6.15
N MET A 83 -10.10 20.57 6.81
CA MET A 83 -8.81 20.32 6.18
C MET A 83 -8.89 19.11 5.22
N GLY A 84 -8.75 19.36 3.93
CA GLY A 84 -8.73 18.32 2.90
C GLY A 84 -7.64 17.28 3.16
N CYS A 85 -8.05 16.02 3.14
CA CYS A 85 -7.19 14.86 3.32
C CYS A 85 -7.40 13.87 2.19
N TRP A 86 -6.40 13.01 1.96
CA TRP A 86 -6.55 11.86 1.09
C TRP A 86 -6.02 10.60 1.74
N TRP A 87 -6.66 9.49 1.43
CA TRP A 87 -6.34 8.17 1.96
C TRP A 87 -6.33 7.15 0.84
N ARG A 88 -5.26 6.37 0.74
CA ARG A 88 -5.16 5.32 -0.25
C ARG A 88 -5.68 4.00 0.31
N VAL A 89 -6.57 3.38 -0.46
CA VAL A 89 -7.07 2.03 -0.25
C VAL A 89 -6.76 1.22 -1.48
N SER A 90 -5.93 0.19 -1.35
CA SER A 90 -5.64 -0.73 -2.45
C SER A 90 -6.25 -2.09 -2.18
N LEU A 91 -6.78 -2.69 -3.24
CA LEU A 91 -7.50 -3.95 -3.23
C LEU A 91 -6.82 -4.87 -4.24
N LEU A 92 -6.61 -6.12 -3.86
CA LEU A 92 -5.93 -7.13 -4.69
C LEU A 92 -6.92 -8.13 -5.29
N ASP A 93 -8.16 -8.11 -4.84
CA ASP A 93 -9.20 -9.05 -5.26
C ASP A 93 -10.45 -8.30 -5.76
N ASP A 94 -11.12 -8.88 -6.75
CA ASP A 94 -12.26 -8.27 -7.44
C ASP A 94 -13.52 -8.25 -6.56
N GLU A 95 -13.70 -9.26 -5.71
CA GLU A 95 -14.82 -9.30 -4.77
C GLU A 95 -14.83 -8.06 -3.87
N LEU A 96 -13.66 -7.68 -3.34
CA LEU A 96 -13.52 -6.49 -2.51
C LEU A 96 -13.87 -5.19 -3.24
N PHE A 97 -13.43 -5.07 -4.49
CA PHE A 97 -13.70 -3.89 -5.29
C PHE A 97 -15.19 -3.73 -5.55
N ASN A 98 -15.89 -4.82 -5.92
CA ASN A 98 -17.32 -4.80 -6.20
C ASN A 98 -18.16 -4.40 -4.98
N ASN A 99 -17.81 -4.92 -3.80
CA ASN A 99 -18.50 -4.56 -2.56
C ASN A 99 -18.33 -3.08 -2.23
N LEU A 100 -17.11 -2.56 -2.35
CA LEU A 100 -16.88 -1.15 -2.09
C LEU A 100 -17.50 -0.24 -3.18
N MET A 101 -17.62 -0.71 -4.44
CA MET A 101 -18.38 0.00 -5.49
C MET A 101 -19.80 0.31 -5.06
N GLN A 102 -20.48 -0.63 -4.43
CA GLN A 102 -21.81 -0.41 -3.88
C GLN A 102 -21.82 0.65 -2.77
N LEU A 103 -20.79 0.68 -1.92
CA LEU A 103 -20.66 1.72 -0.90
C LEU A 103 -20.53 3.11 -1.53
N TRP A 104 -19.73 3.24 -2.58
CA TRP A 104 -19.45 4.53 -3.21
C TRP A 104 -20.65 5.11 -3.98
N LEU A 105 -21.49 4.23 -4.56
CA LEU A 105 -22.74 4.63 -5.19
C LEU A 105 -23.78 5.13 -4.17
N ASN A 106 -23.68 4.70 -2.92
CA ASN A 106 -24.64 4.99 -1.85
C ASN A 106 -24.07 5.93 -0.77
N LEU A 107 -23.06 6.74 -1.09
CA LEU A 107 -22.51 7.71 -0.15
C LEU A 107 -23.58 8.74 0.25
N ASN A 108 -23.98 8.72 1.52
CA ASN A 108 -24.90 9.69 2.08
C ASN A 108 -24.13 10.79 2.84
N PRO A 109 -24.13 12.05 2.37
CA PRO A 109 -23.48 13.16 3.06
C PRO A 109 -24.02 13.42 4.48
N GLU A 110 -25.26 13.01 4.76
CA GLU A 110 -25.92 13.16 6.07
C GLU A 110 -25.46 12.13 7.11
N GLN A 111 -24.82 11.03 6.67
CA GLN A 111 -24.27 10.00 7.56
C GLN A 111 -22.74 10.04 7.50
N PRO A 112 -22.08 10.78 8.42
CA PRO A 112 -20.63 10.87 8.43
C PRO A 112 -19.98 9.54 8.85
N TRP A 113 -18.80 9.27 8.32
CA TRP A 113 -17.95 8.19 8.78
C TRP A 113 -17.16 8.60 10.01
N HIS A 114 -16.86 7.67 10.89
CA HIS A 114 -16.15 7.97 12.14
C HIS A 114 -14.71 7.48 12.11
N LEU A 115 -13.77 8.37 12.46
CA LEU A 115 -12.38 8.03 12.76
C LEU A 115 -12.05 8.48 14.18
N GLY A 116 -12.19 7.54 15.12
CA GLY A 116 -12.16 7.87 16.54
C GLY A 116 -13.37 8.73 16.92
N SER A 117 -13.13 9.86 17.56
CA SER A 117 -14.19 10.83 17.89
C SER A 117 -14.52 11.80 16.74
N ALA A 118 -13.84 11.69 15.60
CA ALA A 118 -14.00 12.63 14.50
C ALA A 118 -14.97 12.14 13.43
N ASN A 119 -15.75 13.06 12.87
CA ASN A 119 -16.62 12.83 11.73
C ASN A 119 -15.90 13.17 10.43
N LEU A 120 -16.05 12.32 9.43
CA LEU A 120 -15.44 12.40 8.12
C LEU A 120 -16.51 12.34 7.04
N GLN A 121 -16.39 13.19 6.04
CA GLN A 121 -17.15 13.08 4.80
C GLN A 121 -16.24 12.66 3.66
N ILE A 122 -16.69 11.68 2.88
CA ILE A 122 -16.03 11.28 1.63
C ILE A 122 -16.49 12.26 0.55
N THR A 123 -15.54 13.00 -0.03
CA THR A 123 -15.85 14.03 -1.03
C THR A 123 -15.64 13.55 -2.45
N ARG A 124 -14.64 12.67 -2.67
CA ARG A 124 -14.31 12.18 -4.00
C ARG A 124 -13.49 10.90 -3.93
N ILE A 125 -13.64 10.03 -4.93
CA ILE A 125 -12.83 8.81 -5.07
C ILE A 125 -12.18 8.80 -6.44
N LEU A 126 -10.89 8.50 -6.48
CA LEU A 126 -10.09 8.42 -7.69
C LEU A 126 -9.57 7.00 -7.85
N GLY A 127 -9.91 6.35 -8.96
CA GLY A 127 -9.36 5.02 -9.32
C GLY A 127 -8.41 5.05 -10.52
N THR A 128 -8.35 6.18 -11.24
CA THR A 128 -7.53 6.33 -12.44
C THR A 128 -6.29 7.18 -12.17
N PRO A 129 -5.15 6.91 -12.83
CA PRO A 129 -3.95 7.72 -12.72
C PRO A 129 -4.19 9.19 -13.04
N GLN A 130 -3.62 10.07 -12.22
CA GLN A 130 -3.57 11.51 -12.44
C GLN A 130 -2.18 12.03 -12.07
N LEU A 131 -1.70 13.06 -12.77
CA LEU A 131 -0.40 13.67 -12.48
C LEU A 131 -0.29 14.16 -11.03
N THR A 132 -1.39 14.69 -10.49
CA THR A 132 -1.50 15.18 -9.12
C THR A 132 -1.68 14.07 -8.08
N GLN A 133 -1.95 12.84 -8.53
CA GLN A 133 -2.22 11.72 -7.65
C GLN A 133 -1.64 10.40 -8.23
N PRO A 134 -0.32 10.21 -8.16
CA PRO A 134 0.37 9.07 -8.75
C PRO A 134 0.07 7.73 -8.05
N TRP A 135 -0.63 7.77 -6.92
CA TRP A 135 -1.05 6.59 -6.18
C TRP A 135 -2.43 6.06 -6.59
N ALA A 136 -3.20 6.81 -7.38
CA ALA A 136 -4.43 6.30 -7.98
C ALA A 136 -4.07 5.47 -9.21
N ASN A 137 -4.47 4.20 -9.25
CA ASN A 137 -4.22 3.35 -10.42
C ASN A 137 -5.16 2.14 -10.44
N PHE A 138 -5.33 1.56 -11.63
CA PHE A 138 -6.02 0.31 -11.87
C PHE A 138 -5.33 -0.39 -13.04
N CYS A 139 -5.08 -1.68 -12.88
CA CYS A 139 -4.54 -2.51 -13.94
C CYS A 139 -4.92 -3.96 -13.66
N SER A 140 -5.35 -4.71 -14.66
CA SER A 140 -5.57 -6.15 -14.47
C SER A 140 -4.25 -6.89 -14.24
N TYR A 141 -4.34 -8.09 -13.64
CA TYR A 141 -3.18 -8.97 -13.50
C TYR A 141 -2.58 -9.37 -14.85
N GLY A 142 -3.43 -9.67 -15.84
CA GLY A 142 -3.00 -9.96 -17.21
C GLY A 142 -2.27 -8.77 -17.85
N GLU A 143 -2.84 -7.57 -17.78
CA GLU A 143 -2.18 -6.38 -18.32
C GLU A 143 -0.87 -6.03 -17.59
N LEU A 144 -0.81 -6.19 -16.26
CA LEU A 144 0.44 -6.00 -15.50
C LEU A 144 1.51 -6.96 -16.01
N TYR A 145 1.13 -8.23 -16.21
CA TYR A 145 2.02 -9.24 -16.74
C TYR A 145 2.46 -8.92 -18.17
N GLU A 146 1.54 -8.56 -19.06
CA GLU A 146 1.82 -8.27 -20.47
C GLU A 146 2.73 -7.05 -20.65
N LYS A 147 2.48 -5.97 -19.90
CA LYS A 147 3.24 -4.70 -19.99
C LYS A 147 4.64 -4.79 -19.39
N ALA A 148 4.90 -5.75 -18.51
CA ALA A 148 6.20 -5.89 -17.88
C ALA A 148 7.28 -6.21 -18.91
N SER A 149 8.41 -5.51 -18.80
CA SER A 149 9.54 -5.69 -19.70
C SER A 149 10.26 -7.02 -19.45
N ASP A 150 10.56 -7.74 -20.53
CA ASP A 150 11.34 -8.97 -20.58
C ASP A 150 12.85 -8.75 -20.76
N SER A 151 13.28 -7.49 -20.78
CA SER A 151 14.66 -7.08 -21.10
C SER A 151 15.21 -6.01 -20.17
N HIS A 152 14.36 -5.27 -19.46
CA HIS A 152 14.78 -4.24 -18.53
C HIS A 152 15.33 -4.85 -17.24
N ARG A 153 16.62 -4.60 -16.96
CA ARG A 153 17.35 -5.24 -15.86
C ARG A 153 17.62 -4.35 -14.65
N LYS A 154 17.19 -3.09 -14.65
CA LYS A 154 17.37 -2.16 -13.51
C LYS A 154 16.04 -1.90 -12.81
N ILE A 155 16.01 -1.89 -11.49
CA ILE A 155 14.77 -1.69 -10.74
C ILE A 155 15.07 -0.78 -9.56
N ASP A 156 14.47 0.40 -9.57
CA ASP A 156 14.58 1.35 -8.46
C ASP A 156 13.28 1.34 -7.68
N MET A 157 13.37 1.05 -6.38
CA MET A 157 12.22 0.99 -5.48
C MET A 157 12.32 2.10 -4.45
N ILE A 158 11.18 2.69 -4.11
CA ILE A 158 11.06 3.63 -2.99
C ILE A 158 10.12 3.04 -1.93
N PHE A 159 10.58 3.09 -0.67
CA PHE A 159 9.83 2.78 0.54
C PHE A 159 9.21 4.08 1.08
N CYS A 160 7.96 4.32 0.71
CA CYS A 160 7.24 5.57 0.98
C CYS A 160 6.68 5.67 2.40
N THR A 161 6.55 4.54 3.08
CA THR A 161 6.17 4.43 4.50
C THR A 161 7.04 3.36 5.16
N PRO A 162 7.22 3.38 6.50
CA PRO A 162 8.10 2.42 7.17
C PRO A 162 7.73 0.98 6.82
N THR A 163 8.72 0.23 6.35
CA THR A 163 8.55 -1.14 5.84
C THR A 163 9.39 -2.10 6.66
N ALA A 164 8.78 -3.18 7.12
CA ALA A 164 9.43 -4.21 7.91
C ALA A 164 9.04 -5.59 7.42
N PHE A 165 9.88 -6.59 7.64
CA PHE A 165 9.71 -7.96 7.17
C PHE A 165 9.80 -8.93 8.34
N ARG A 166 9.09 -10.06 8.26
CA ARG A 166 9.20 -11.12 9.25
C ARG A 166 10.40 -12.00 8.88
N GLN A 167 11.35 -12.15 9.79
CA GLN A 167 12.50 -13.04 9.65
C GLN A 167 12.52 -14.02 10.83
N GLY A 168 12.10 -15.26 10.58
CA GLY A 168 11.83 -16.22 11.65
C GLY A 168 10.73 -15.71 12.58
N GLN A 169 11.04 -15.55 13.87
CA GLN A 169 10.08 -15.09 14.88
C GLN A 169 10.06 -13.56 15.07
N TYR A 170 11.03 -12.84 14.49
CA TYR A 170 11.24 -11.41 14.75
C TYR A 170 10.97 -10.56 13.51
N ASP A 171 10.67 -9.27 13.72
CA ASP A 171 10.54 -8.32 12.62
C ASP A 171 11.90 -7.65 12.37
N SER A 172 12.28 -7.50 11.10
CA SER A 172 13.50 -6.83 10.63
C SER A 172 13.13 -5.65 9.74
N CYS A 173 13.81 -4.52 9.92
CA CYS A 173 13.65 -3.35 9.05
C CYS A 173 14.57 -3.40 7.82
N LEU A 174 15.45 -4.39 7.69
CA LEU A 174 16.36 -4.52 6.56
C LEU A 174 15.66 -5.18 5.36
N PRO A 175 15.51 -4.48 4.22
CA PRO A 175 14.85 -5.00 3.03
C PRO A 175 15.83 -5.85 2.20
N THR A 176 16.14 -7.08 2.63
CA THR A 176 16.89 -7.99 1.76
C THR A 176 16.10 -8.29 0.49
N ARG A 177 16.79 -8.68 -0.59
CA ARG A 177 16.13 -9.04 -1.86
C ARG A 177 15.09 -10.14 -1.66
N GLU A 178 15.37 -11.13 -0.80
CA GLU A 178 14.45 -12.23 -0.49
C GLU A 178 13.22 -11.68 0.25
N CYS A 179 13.43 -10.84 1.26
CA CYS A 179 12.34 -10.25 2.04
C CYS A 179 11.37 -9.45 1.16
N LEU A 180 11.90 -8.60 0.27
CA LEU A 180 11.10 -7.76 -0.60
C LEU A 180 10.39 -8.56 -1.69
N PHE A 181 11.15 -9.28 -2.52
CA PHE A 181 10.60 -9.91 -3.71
C PHE A 181 9.76 -11.15 -3.38
N ASN A 182 10.09 -11.92 -2.34
CA ASN A 182 9.20 -13.01 -1.92
C ASN A 182 7.90 -12.47 -1.31
N SER A 183 7.94 -11.35 -0.59
CA SER A 183 6.70 -10.70 -0.10
C SER A 183 5.78 -10.28 -1.25
N LEU A 184 6.34 -9.81 -2.37
CA LEU A 184 5.58 -9.45 -3.57
C LEU A 184 5.07 -10.71 -4.28
N LEU A 185 5.95 -11.69 -4.47
CA LEU A 185 5.66 -12.96 -5.13
C LEU A 185 4.52 -13.72 -4.44
N HIS A 186 4.56 -13.85 -3.11
CA HIS A 186 3.52 -14.56 -2.38
C HIS A 186 2.14 -13.91 -2.55
N ARG A 187 2.07 -12.57 -2.57
CA ARG A 187 0.82 -11.84 -2.85
C ARG A 187 0.39 -11.99 -4.30
N TRP A 188 1.33 -11.92 -5.23
CA TRP A 188 1.05 -12.09 -6.64
C TRP A 188 0.48 -13.50 -6.90
N ASN A 189 1.17 -14.55 -6.48
CA ASN A 189 0.74 -15.94 -6.68
C ASN A 189 -0.59 -16.25 -5.98
N LYS A 190 -0.91 -15.57 -4.88
CA LYS A 190 -2.18 -15.73 -4.19
C LYS A 190 -3.38 -15.14 -4.96
N TYR A 191 -3.20 -14.00 -5.61
CA TYR A 191 -4.32 -13.21 -6.14
C TYR A 191 -4.39 -13.14 -7.67
N SER A 192 -3.27 -13.33 -8.37
CA SER A 192 -3.19 -13.07 -9.81
C SER A 192 -3.80 -14.15 -10.69
N GLN A 193 -3.88 -15.40 -10.20
CA GLN A 193 -4.12 -16.60 -11.00
C GLN A 193 -3.09 -16.84 -12.13
N ILE A 194 -1.96 -16.11 -12.12
CA ILE A 194 -0.84 -16.24 -13.06
C ILE A 194 0.41 -16.57 -12.24
N PRO A 195 0.68 -17.85 -11.93
CA PRO A 195 1.75 -18.22 -11.01
C PRO A 195 3.13 -17.89 -11.61
N LEU A 196 4.00 -17.29 -10.80
CA LEU A 196 5.42 -17.06 -11.12
C LEU A 196 6.30 -18.01 -10.31
N ALA A 197 7.50 -18.30 -10.82
CA ALA A 197 8.46 -19.17 -10.18
C ALA A 197 9.00 -18.60 -8.86
N GLU A 198 9.45 -19.47 -7.95
CA GLU A 198 9.98 -19.06 -6.62
C GLU A 198 11.45 -18.64 -6.65
N SER A 199 12.22 -19.06 -7.65
CA SER A 199 13.67 -18.82 -7.75
C SER A 199 14.05 -17.43 -8.30
N LEU A 200 13.10 -16.51 -8.46
CA LEU A 200 13.34 -15.19 -9.06
C LEU A 200 14.39 -14.38 -8.29
N THR A 201 14.45 -14.53 -6.96
CA THR A 201 15.35 -13.77 -6.11
C THR A 201 16.82 -14.08 -6.36
N GLU A 202 17.15 -15.24 -6.93
CA GLU A 202 18.53 -15.65 -7.25
C GLU A 202 19.22 -14.67 -8.19
N TYR A 203 18.45 -14.07 -9.10
CA TYR A 203 18.94 -13.16 -10.14
C TYR A 203 18.94 -11.68 -9.71
N VAL A 204 18.28 -11.35 -8.60
CA VAL A 204 18.14 -9.97 -8.14
C VAL A 204 19.29 -9.61 -7.21
N PHE A 205 19.98 -8.50 -7.46
CA PHE A 205 21.08 -8.02 -6.62
C PHE A 205 20.93 -6.53 -6.31
N PRO A 206 21.14 -6.09 -5.05
CA PRO A 206 21.08 -4.68 -4.70
C PRO A 206 22.22 -3.90 -5.38
N THR A 207 21.93 -2.70 -5.90
CA THR A 207 22.93 -1.82 -6.54
C THR A 207 23.24 -0.60 -5.71
N TYR A 208 22.21 0.10 -5.23
CA TYR A 208 22.36 1.19 -4.27
C TYR A 208 21.37 1.01 -3.13
N VAL A 209 21.75 1.51 -1.95
CA VAL A 209 20.91 1.49 -0.76
C VAL A 209 21.00 2.86 -0.11
N ASN A 210 19.88 3.58 -0.08
CA ASN A 210 19.74 4.84 0.62
C ASN A 210 18.46 4.79 1.46
N ILE A 211 18.55 4.06 2.57
CA ILE A 211 17.46 3.85 3.51
C ILE A 211 17.89 4.24 4.92
N HIS A 212 16.93 4.62 5.75
CA HIS A 212 17.12 4.78 7.18
C HIS A 212 15.96 4.12 7.94
N SER A 213 16.20 3.81 9.20
CA SER A 213 15.18 3.24 10.08
C SER A 213 14.26 4.33 10.63
N GLU A 214 13.00 3.97 10.75
CA GLU A 214 11.93 4.82 11.27
C GLU A 214 11.11 4.03 12.29
N ILE A 215 10.79 4.68 13.41
CA ILE A 215 10.03 4.08 14.50
C ILE A 215 8.59 4.54 14.43
N ILE A 216 7.67 3.62 14.16
CA ILE A 216 6.23 3.85 14.32
C ILE A 216 5.84 3.50 15.75
N SER A 217 5.49 4.53 16.51
CA SER A 217 4.99 4.41 17.87
C SER A 217 3.47 4.34 17.87
N ASP A 218 2.91 3.26 18.40
CA ASP A 218 1.52 3.22 18.86
C ASP A 218 1.51 2.96 20.37
N LYS A 219 0.45 3.39 21.08
CA LYS A 219 0.38 3.31 22.55
C LYS A 219 0.65 1.90 23.11
N ARG A 220 0.40 0.85 22.31
CA ARG A 220 0.55 -0.56 22.71
C ARG A 220 1.75 -1.27 22.09
N SER A 221 2.44 -0.65 21.12
CA SER A 221 3.48 -1.34 20.35
C SER A 221 4.37 -0.35 19.60
N LYS A 222 5.67 -0.65 19.52
CA LYS A 222 6.61 0.03 18.64
C LYS A 222 6.96 -0.88 17.48
N PHE A 223 6.91 -0.34 16.26
CA PHE A 223 7.36 -1.02 15.05
C PHE A 223 8.54 -0.25 14.47
N ILE A 224 9.55 -0.96 13.99
CA ILE A 224 10.70 -0.38 13.32
C ILE A 224 10.65 -0.84 11.88
N GLY A 225 10.66 0.11 10.95
CA GLY A 225 10.71 -0.16 9.51
C GLY A 225 11.74 0.71 8.82
N CYS A 226 12.05 0.43 7.56
CA CYS A 226 12.87 1.30 6.73
C CYS A 226 12.01 2.19 5.83
N VAL A 227 12.54 3.37 5.52
CA VAL A 227 12.07 4.27 4.46
C VAL A 227 13.26 4.70 3.61
N GLY A 228 13.01 5.15 2.38
CA GLY A 228 14.06 5.60 1.45
C GLY A 228 14.09 4.80 0.16
N GLY A 229 15.19 4.87 -0.58
CA GLY A 229 15.34 4.27 -1.90
C GLY A 229 16.31 3.09 -1.92
N MET A 230 16.01 2.09 -2.75
CA MET A 230 16.90 0.96 -3.00
C MET A 230 16.83 0.56 -4.47
N GLY A 231 18.00 0.46 -5.09
CA GLY A 231 18.15 -0.02 -6.46
C GLY A 231 18.50 -1.50 -6.48
N TYR A 232 18.06 -2.17 -7.54
CA TYR A 232 18.35 -3.56 -7.84
C TYR A 232 18.75 -3.73 -9.30
N SER A 233 19.50 -4.79 -9.59
CA SER A 233 19.79 -5.24 -10.94
C SER A 233 19.58 -6.73 -11.08
N ILE A 234 19.09 -7.12 -12.26
CA ILE A 234 18.90 -8.53 -12.65
C ILE A 234 20.18 -9.01 -13.34
N LEU A 235 20.98 -9.80 -12.62
CA LEU A 235 22.28 -10.29 -13.05
C LEU A 235 22.23 -11.76 -13.49
N GLY A 236 23.32 -12.26 -14.08
CA GLY A 236 23.44 -13.63 -14.57
C GLY A 236 22.62 -13.91 -15.84
N GLU A 237 22.62 -15.18 -16.23
CA GLU A 237 21.91 -15.72 -17.40
C GLU A 237 20.40 -15.86 -17.16
N ALA A 238 19.77 -14.79 -16.66
CA ALA A 238 18.32 -14.71 -16.51
C ALA A 238 17.66 -14.73 -17.90
N SER A 239 16.77 -15.70 -18.14
CA SER A 239 15.96 -15.76 -19.35
C SER A 239 15.03 -14.54 -19.45
N PRO A 240 14.54 -14.18 -20.65
CA PRO A 240 13.56 -13.10 -20.81
C PRO A 240 12.32 -13.26 -19.92
N GLN A 241 11.89 -14.51 -19.69
CA GLN A 241 10.77 -14.82 -18.80
C GLN A 241 11.08 -14.45 -17.34
N ILE A 242 12.26 -14.79 -16.83
CA ILE A 242 12.68 -14.42 -15.45
C ILE A 242 12.76 -12.90 -15.30
N ILE A 243 13.30 -12.21 -16.30
CA ILE A 243 13.37 -10.74 -16.30
C ILE A 243 11.96 -10.15 -16.25
N LYS A 244 11.05 -10.69 -17.06
CA LYS A 244 9.65 -10.28 -17.08
C LYS A 244 8.99 -10.46 -15.71
N ASP A 245 9.09 -11.64 -15.12
CA ASP A 245 8.49 -11.97 -13.83
C ASP A 245 8.98 -11.03 -12.71
N ILE A 246 10.28 -10.70 -12.69
CA ILE A 246 10.83 -9.75 -11.71
C ILE A 246 10.28 -8.35 -11.93
N ASN A 247 10.16 -7.89 -13.19
CA ASN A 247 9.56 -6.60 -13.52
C ASN A 247 8.07 -6.55 -13.15
N VAL A 248 7.31 -7.63 -13.34
CA VAL A 248 5.92 -7.76 -12.90
C VAL A 248 5.80 -7.51 -11.41
N LEU A 249 6.66 -8.14 -10.59
CA LEU A 249 6.65 -7.95 -9.15
C LEU A 249 6.98 -6.49 -8.76
N ALA A 250 7.95 -5.87 -9.43
CA ALA A 250 8.32 -4.47 -9.18
C ALA A 250 7.16 -3.51 -9.49
N ASP A 251 6.44 -3.72 -10.59
CA ASP A 251 5.30 -2.89 -10.98
C ASP A 251 4.07 -3.16 -10.08
N PHE A 252 3.86 -4.41 -9.69
CA PHE A 252 2.80 -4.84 -8.77
C PHE A 252 2.93 -4.22 -7.37
N ALA A 253 4.15 -3.88 -6.95
CA ALA A 253 4.45 -3.29 -5.66
C ALA A 253 3.59 -2.04 -5.35
N LEU A 254 3.24 -1.26 -6.38
CA LEU A 254 2.35 -0.10 -6.26
C LEU A 254 1.01 -0.45 -5.60
N TYR A 255 0.50 -1.65 -5.81
CA TYR A 255 -0.80 -2.11 -5.31
C TYR A 255 -0.64 -2.86 -3.98
N SER A 256 0.19 -3.89 -3.99
CA SER A 256 0.31 -4.82 -2.87
C SER A 256 1.09 -4.28 -1.69
N GLY A 257 1.92 -3.25 -1.88
CA GLY A 257 3.00 -2.95 -0.96
C GLY A 257 3.89 -4.16 -0.69
N ALA A 258 4.71 -4.10 0.36
CA ALA A 258 5.52 -5.24 0.78
C ALA A 258 5.66 -5.31 2.31
N GLY A 259 6.00 -6.51 2.80
CA GLY A 259 6.31 -6.74 4.20
C GLY A 259 5.08 -6.73 5.10
N ARG A 260 5.31 -6.31 6.35
CA ARG A 260 4.37 -6.42 7.45
C ARG A 260 3.45 -5.21 7.54
N LYS A 261 2.24 -5.46 8.05
CA LYS A 261 1.28 -4.41 8.46
C LYS A 261 0.88 -3.48 7.31
N THR A 262 0.88 -3.96 6.07
CA THR A 262 0.33 -3.22 4.92
C THR A 262 -1.16 -2.85 5.05
N PRO A 263 -2.01 -3.61 5.76
CA PRO A 263 -3.36 -3.16 6.11
C PRO A 263 -3.39 -2.05 7.18
N MET A 264 -2.24 -1.58 7.68
CA MET A 264 -2.16 -0.57 8.74
C MET A 264 -1.26 0.61 8.34
N GLY A 265 -1.05 0.88 7.05
CA GLY A 265 -0.27 2.06 6.63
C GLY A 265 1.23 1.85 6.52
N MET A 266 1.75 0.64 6.80
CA MET A 266 3.16 0.30 6.60
C MET A 266 3.39 -0.30 5.21
N GLY A 267 4.65 -0.39 4.78
CA GLY A 267 4.98 -1.20 3.61
C GLY A 267 4.47 -0.65 2.28
N MET A 268 4.07 0.63 2.21
CA MET A 268 3.83 1.30 0.94
C MET A 268 5.14 1.48 0.19
N ILE A 269 5.23 0.81 -0.94
CA ILE A 269 6.38 0.83 -1.82
C ILE A 269 5.91 1.01 -3.26
N ARG A 270 6.79 1.50 -4.13
CA ARG A 270 6.55 1.49 -5.56
C ARG A 270 7.87 1.50 -6.32
N ARG A 271 7.82 1.04 -7.56
CA ARG A 271 8.89 1.28 -8.53
C ARG A 271 8.94 2.77 -8.87
N LEU A 272 10.15 3.30 -8.98
CA LEU A 272 10.42 4.56 -9.65
C LEU A 272 10.60 4.26 -11.13
N ASN A 273 9.74 4.83 -11.96
CA ASN A 273 9.97 4.81 -13.40
C ASN A 273 11.12 5.78 -13.66
N GLY A 274 12.22 5.29 -14.23
CA GLY A 274 13.36 6.11 -14.60
C GLY A 274 12.90 7.30 -15.44
N ALA A 275 13.47 8.47 -15.16
CA ALA A 275 13.39 9.62 -16.05
C ALA A 275 14.11 9.33 -17.37
#